data_AF-A0A7K4CZE2-F1
#
_entry.id   AF-A0A7K4CZE2-F1
#
_cell.length_a   1.000
_cell.length_b   1.000
_cell.length_c   1.000
_cell.angle_alpha   90.00
_cell.angle_beta   90.00
_cell.angle_gamma   90.00
#
_symmetry.space_group_name_H-M   'P 1'
#
loop_
_entity.id
_entity.type
_entity.pdbx_description
1 polymer ?
#
loop_
_entity_poly.entity_id
_entity_poly.type
_entity_poly.pdbx_seq_one_letter_code
_entity_poly.pdbx_strand_id
1 'polypeptide(L)'
;MFGHIILRDIPKEQVQLDLLVYEIAGGFRGFAMVPPGAHYVNVKKNDAMQAGFWCVVPEEGVVIRVFDHDTGTFKEDTPENVKTYTELALGGAMNKSLIPVLARSPVDAEAWTSLTRHLTLQAFPPALHDEQPMVPPAAAEGRDLGQWFEQSFKSRFEQAFLGTHKGNINAFLAEFEHAYLQMLLGNDEAAGKRWRHLLLAVFNAGEHAMRASPDVFPPLVDVIVTQLIYMPDEFFDAGAIGSQGQYMVEDLCDTGIVELAYKGDLLGTILADRKAPMQG
;
A
#
# COMPACT_ATOMS: atom_id res chain seq x y z
N MET A 1 -22.23 2.65 -1.35
CA MET A 1 -22.39 4.04 -1.83
C MET A 1 -21.03 4.59 -2.22
N PHE A 2 -20.95 5.62 -3.07
CA PHE A 2 -19.68 6.16 -3.60
C PHE A 2 -19.51 7.64 -3.25
N GLY A 3 -18.26 8.10 -3.22
CA GLY A 3 -17.92 9.50 -2.97
C GLY A 3 -17.44 10.25 -4.21
N HIS A 4 -16.98 11.47 -3.97
CA HIS A 4 -16.47 12.40 -4.97
C HIS A 4 -15.11 12.98 -4.55
N ILE A 5 -14.25 13.24 -5.52
CA ILE A 5 -13.02 14.02 -5.33
C ILE A 5 -13.09 15.21 -6.28
N ILE A 6 -13.08 16.42 -5.75
CA ILE A 6 -13.12 17.67 -6.51
C ILE A 6 -11.74 18.31 -6.50
N LEU A 7 -11.24 18.59 -7.70
CA LEU A 7 -9.93 19.16 -7.94
C LEU A 7 -10.06 20.53 -8.59
N ARG A 8 -9.57 21.55 -7.88
CA ARG A 8 -9.60 22.93 -8.32
C ARG A 8 -8.23 23.42 -8.75
N ASP A 9 -8.25 24.28 -9.75
CA ASP A 9 -7.07 25.01 -10.24
C ASP A 9 -5.89 24.10 -10.58
N ILE A 10 -6.17 22.85 -10.98
CA ILE A 10 -5.13 21.94 -11.48
C ILE A 10 -4.71 22.28 -12.91
N PRO A 11 -3.45 21.98 -13.30
CA PRO A 11 -3.05 21.93 -14.69
C PRO A 11 -3.97 21.03 -15.52
N LYS A 12 -4.26 21.41 -16.76
CA LYS A 12 -5.19 20.71 -17.66
C LYS A 12 -4.44 19.85 -18.66
N GLU A 13 -3.56 19.00 -18.12
CA GLU A 13 -2.71 18.07 -18.88
C GLU A 13 -3.12 16.63 -18.54
N GLN A 14 -2.61 16.12 -17.42
CA GLN A 14 -2.94 14.79 -16.90
C GLN A 14 -3.19 14.85 -15.40
N VAL A 15 -4.04 13.95 -14.92
CA VAL A 15 -4.29 13.70 -13.51
C VAL A 15 -4.19 12.19 -13.27
N GLN A 16 -3.57 11.79 -12.16
CA GLN A 16 -3.63 10.41 -11.71
C GLN A 16 -4.57 10.33 -10.52
N LEU A 17 -5.40 9.29 -10.52
CA LEU A 17 -6.08 8.80 -9.34
C LEU A 17 -5.65 7.36 -9.17
N ASP A 18 -5.00 7.06 -8.05
CA ASP A 18 -4.55 5.72 -7.69
C ASP A 18 -3.56 5.17 -8.73
N LEU A 19 -3.87 4.03 -9.36
CA LEU A 19 -3.06 3.44 -10.44
C LEU A 19 -3.40 4.01 -11.83
N LEU A 20 -4.43 4.88 -11.93
CA LEU A 20 -5.01 5.31 -13.20
C LEU A 20 -4.56 6.70 -13.58
N VAL A 21 -3.99 6.85 -14.78
CA VAL A 21 -3.64 8.14 -15.38
C VAL A 21 -4.70 8.55 -16.40
N TYR A 22 -5.16 9.79 -16.32
CA TYR A 22 -6.18 10.36 -17.19
C TYR A 22 -5.65 11.60 -17.90
N GLU A 23 -5.73 11.60 -19.22
CA GLU A 23 -5.68 12.82 -20.02
C GLU A 23 -6.92 13.67 -19.73
N ILE A 24 -6.70 14.95 -19.43
CA ILE A 24 -7.79 15.88 -19.08
C ILE A 24 -7.69 17.15 -19.90
N ALA A 25 -8.83 17.81 -20.06
CA ALA A 25 -8.93 19.07 -20.80
C ALA A 25 -9.81 20.09 -20.05
N GLY A 26 -10.00 21.25 -20.66
CA GLY A 26 -10.85 22.32 -20.13
C GLY A 26 -12.25 21.81 -19.73
N GLY A 27 -12.65 22.11 -18.49
CA GLY A 27 -13.93 21.66 -17.92
C GLY A 27 -13.82 20.50 -16.92
N PHE A 28 -12.69 19.79 -16.87
CA PHE A 28 -12.45 18.76 -15.85
C PHE A 28 -12.40 19.36 -14.43
N ARG A 29 -13.12 18.71 -13.50
CA ARG A 29 -13.25 19.12 -12.10
C ARG A 29 -12.95 18.02 -11.08
N GLY A 30 -12.62 16.80 -11.50
CA GLY A 30 -12.31 15.70 -10.59
C GLY A 30 -13.04 14.40 -10.93
N PHE A 31 -13.35 13.63 -9.90
CA PHE A 31 -13.82 12.26 -10.00
C PHE A 31 -15.15 12.07 -9.26
N ALA A 32 -16.02 11.25 -9.85
CA ALA A 32 -17.27 10.79 -9.26
C ALA A 32 -17.26 9.26 -9.20
N MET A 33 -18.20 8.70 -8.43
CA MET A 33 -18.27 7.25 -8.19
C MET A 33 -16.94 6.68 -7.67
N VAL A 34 -16.26 7.43 -6.81
CA VAL A 34 -15.02 6.99 -6.19
C VAL A 34 -15.39 6.03 -5.04
N PRO A 35 -14.81 4.81 -4.99
CA PRO A 35 -14.99 3.91 -3.86
C PRO A 35 -14.67 4.61 -2.53
N PRO A 36 -15.32 4.25 -1.41
CA PRO A 36 -14.88 4.71 -0.10
C PRO A 36 -13.52 4.09 0.24
N GLY A 37 -12.61 4.86 0.84
CA GLY A 37 -11.29 4.38 1.20
C GLY A 37 -10.18 5.39 0.96
N ALA A 38 -8.93 4.97 1.18
CA ALA A 38 -7.75 5.78 0.92
C ALA A 38 -7.52 5.88 -0.60
N HIS A 39 -7.16 7.06 -1.08
CA HIS A 39 -6.86 7.35 -2.48
C HIS A 39 -5.63 8.25 -2.57
N TYR A 40 -4.91 8.13 -3.67
CA TYR A 40 -3.79 9.01 -4.00
C TYR A 40 -4.09 9.79 -5.27
N VAL A 41 -3.88 11.10 -5.23
CA VAL A 41 -4.10 11.97 -6.39
C VAL A 41 -2.87 12.82 -6.63
N ASN A 42 -2.40 12.83 -7.87
CA ASN A 42 -1.36 13.76 -8.33
C ASN A 42 -1.75 14.33 -9.71
N VAL A 43 -0.98 15.32 -10.17
CA VAL A 43 -1.21 15.99 -11.46
C VAL A 43 0.09 16.19 -12.20
N LYS A 44 0.02 16.19 -13.53
CA LYS A 44 1.15 16.54 -14.38
C LYS A 44 1.19 18.05 -14.59
N LYS A 45 2.39 18.62 -14.50
CA LYS A 45 2.68 20.03 -14.82
C LYS A 45 4.07 20.09 -15.46
N ASN A 46 4.19 20.77 -16.60
CA ASN A 46 5.48 20.95 -17.30
C ASN A 46 6.20 19.60 -17.55
N ASP A 47 5.48 18.63 -18.11
CA ASP A 47 6.01 17.29 -18.43
C ASP A 47 6.40 16.39 -17.25
N ALA A 48 6.20 16.83 -16.00
CA ALA A 48 6.50 16.04 -14.80
C ALA A 48 5.29 15.87 -13.89
N MET A 49 5.14 14.68 -13.30
CA MET A 49 4.18 14.45 -12.22
C MET A 49 4.61 15.24 -10.98
N GLN A 50 3.69 16.01 -10.42
CA GLN A 50 3.90 16.79 -9.21
C GLN A 50 3.65 15.93 -7.97
N ALA A 51 4.14 16.38 -6.82
CA ALA A 51 3.83 15.74 -5.54
C ALA A 51 2.30 15.71 -5.34
N GLY A 52 1.75 14.51 -5.19
CA GLY A 52 0.35 14.31 -4.94
C GLY A 52 -0.07 14.55 -3.49
N PHE A 53 -1.32 14.22 -3.20
CA PHE A 53 -1.83 14.13 -1.84
C PHE A 53 -2.57 12.82 -1.67
N TRP A 54 -2.53 12.32 -0.44
CA TRP A 54 -3.41 11.27 -0.01
C TRP A 54 -4.69 11.85 0.57
N CYS A 55 -5.80 11.18 0.32
CA CYS A 55 -7.07 11.48 0.98
C CYS A 55 -7.83 10.20 1.28
N VAL A 56 -8.81 10.31 2.19
CA VAL A 56 -9.75 9.22 2.43
C VAL A 56 -11.14 9.71 2.05
N VAL A 57 -11.78 9.01 1.12
CA VAL A 57 -13.10 9.32 0.61
C VAL A 57 -14.13 8.61 1.50
N PRO A 58 -15.01 9.34 2.22
CA PRO A 58 -16.06 8.72 3.00
C PRO A 58 -17.24 8.29 2.09
N GLU A 59 -18.09 7.40 2.61
CA GLU A 59 -19.34 7.04 1.93
C GLU A 59 -20.21 8.28 1.68
N GLU A 60 -20.65 8.46 0.44
CA GLU A 60 -21.45 9.62 0.00
C GLU A 60 -20.83 11.00 0.26
N GLY A 61 -19.53 11.08 0.56
CA GLY A 61 -18.87 12.35 0.83
C GLY A 61 -18.11 12.94 -0.34
N VAL A 62 -17.52 14.10 -0.06
CA VAL A 62 -16.79 14.91 -1.04
C VAL A 62 -15.46 15.34 -0.44
N VAL A 63 -14.36 14.98 -1.10
CA VAL A 63 -13.03 15.52 -0.81
C VAL A 63 -12.75 16.65 -1.78
N ILE A 64 -12.28 17.80 -1.30
CA ILE A 64 -12.01 18.98 -2.13
C ILE A 64 -10.58 19.43 -1.90
N ARG A 65 -9.83 19.63 -2.98
CA ARG A 65 -8.48 20.20 -2.94
C ARG A 65 -8.28 21.25 -4.03
N VAL A 66 -7.49 22.26 -3.70
CA VAL A 66 -7.03 23.28 -4.65
C VAL A 66 -5.55 23.08 -4.88
N PHE A 67 -5.13 23.11 -6.15
CA PHE A 67 -3.73 23.08 -6.49
C PHE A 67 -3.13 24.49 -6.41
N ASP A 68 -2.03 24.62 -5.68
CA ASP A 68 -1.27 25.85 -5.56
C ASP A 68 -0.18 25.87 -6.64
N HIS A 69 -0.32 26.79 -7.61
CA HIS A 69 0.61 26.87 -8.72
C HIS A 69 2.01 27.35 -8.33
N ASP A 70 2.15 28.06 -7.22
CA ASP A 70 3.42 28.62 -6.77
C ASP A 70 4.24 27.55 -6.05
N THR A 71 3.59 26.76 -5.18
CA THR A 71 4.27 25.68 -4.44
C THR A 71 4.29 24.35 -5.17
N GLY A 72 3.41 24.15 -6.16
CA GLY A 72 3.25 22.88 -6.86
C GLY A 72 2.61 21.79 -6.00
N THR A 73 1.83 22.17 -4.97
CA THR A 73 1.22 21.24 -4.01
C THR A 73 -0.29 21.47 -3.88
N PHE A 74 -0.99 20.49 -3.33
CA PHE A 74 -2.42 20.63 -3.01
C PHE A 74 -2.63 21.19 -1.61
N LYS A 75 -3.66 22.02 -1.45
CA LYS A 75 -4.11 22.58 -0.16
C LYS A 75 -5.63 22.46 0.01
N GLU A 76 -6.07 22.63 1.26
CA GLU A 76 -7.49 22.79 1.58
C GLU A 76 -8.05 24.06 0.93
N ASP A 77 -9.30 24.00 0.52
CA ASP A 77 -10.03 25.16 0.00
C ASP A 77 -10.65 26.00 1.13
N THR A 78 -11.19 27.17 0.82
CA THR A 78 -11.93 27.97 1.79
C THR A 78 -13.24 27.27 2.19
N PRO A 79 -13.73 27.43 3.44
CA PRO A 79 -14.97 26.80 3.89
C PRO A 79 -16.18 27.07 2.99
N GLU A 80 -16.29 28.28 2.43
CA GLU A 80 -17.37 28.69 1.54
C GLU A 80 -17.34 27.91 0.22
N ASN A 81 -16.14 27.72 -0.33
CA ASN A 81 -15.95 26.93 -1.54
C ASN A 81 -16.19 25.45 -1.25
N VAL A 82 -15.68 24.92 -0.14
CA VAL A 82 -15.94 23.54 0.28
C VAL A 82 -17.44 23.27 0.33
N LYS A 83 -18.21 24.14 0.99
CA LYS A 83 -19.66 24.03 1.04
C LYS A 83 -20.30 24.05 -0.36
N THR A 84 -19.94 25.05 -1.17
CA THR A 84 -20.52 25.25 -2.51
C THR A 84 -20.26 24.05 -3.42
N TYR A 85 -19.02 23.57 -3.51
CA TYR A 85 -18.66 22.45 -4.38
C TYR A 85 -19.20 21.12 -3.86
N THR A 86 -19.39 20.97 -2.54
CA THR A 86 -20.08 19.81 -1.98
C THR A 86 -21.54 19.77 -2.45
N GLU A 87 -22.26 20.89 -2.33
CA GLU A 87 -23.66 21.00 -2.81
C GLU A 87 -23.77 20.72 -4.32
N LEU A 88 -22.83 21.24 -5.12
CA LEU A 88 -22.81 21.02 -6.57
C LEU A 88 -22.50 19.57 -6.96
N ALA A 89 -21.56 18.93 -6.27
CA ALA A 89 -21.19 17.53 -6.51
C ALA A 89 -22.35 16.60 -6.14
N LEU A 90 -22.88 16.73 -4.91
CA LEU A 90 -23.99 15.89 -4.43
C LEU A 90 -25.30 16.14 -5.17
N GLY A 91 -25.53 17.38 -5.64
CA GLY A 91 -26.68 17.72 -6.48
C GLY A 91 -26.55 17.26 -7.94
N GLY A 92 -25.42 16.66 -8.34
CA GLY A 92 -25.18 16.16 -9.70
C GLY A 92 -24.92 17.25 -10.75
N ALA A 93 -24.85 18.52 -10.34
CA ALA A 93 -24.59 19.65 -11.24
C ALA A 93 -23.21 19.55 -11.91
N MET A 94 -22.28 18.81 -11.31
CA MET A 94 -20.93 18.60 -11.81
C MET A 94 -20.74 17.33 -12.65
N ASN A 95 -21.77 16.49 -12.84
CA ASN A 95 -21.60 15.15 -13.44
C ASN A 95 -20.93 15.15 -14.83
N LYS A 96 -21.12 16.21 -15.63
CA LYS A 96 -20.47 16.36 -16.94
C LYS A 96 -18.97 16.70 -16.86
N SER A 97 -18.53 17.20 -15.72
CA SER A 97 -17.16 17.63 -15.44
C SER A 97 -16.36 16.64 -14.60
N LEU A 98 -16.99 15.55 -14.15
CA LEU A 98 -16.38 14.53 -13.31
C LEU A 98 -16.21 13.23 -14.10
N ILE A 99 -15.08 12.56 -13.91
CA ILE A 99 -14.86 11.22 -14.46
C ILE A 99 -15.51 10.19 -13.52
N PRO A 100 -16.47 9.38 -13.97
CA PRO A 100 -17.04 8.30 -13.16
C PRO A 100 -16.07 7.12 -13.11
N VAL A 101 -15.31 6.99 -12.02
CA VAL A 101 -14.17 6.05 -11.91
C VAL A 101 -14.60 4.62 -12.20
N LEU A 102 -15.61 4.13 -11.49
CA LEU A 102 -16.10 2.75 -11.62
C LEU A 102 -16.72 2.43 -12.99
N ALA A 103 -17.30 3.43 -13.66
CA ALA A 103 -17.83 3.23 -15.00
C ALA A 103 -16.72 3.17 -16.05
N ARG A 104 -15.57 3.79 -15.78
CA ARG A 104 -14.46 3.89 -16.73
C ARG A 104 -13.43 2.77 -16.55
N SER A 105 -13.07 2.42 -15.32
CA SER A 105 -12.23 1.27 -15.04
C SER A 105 -12.63 0.55 -13.74
N PRO A 106 -13.57 -0.41 -13.81
CA PRO A 106 -13.98 -1.18 -12.64
C PRO A 106 -12.86 -2.09 -12.13
N VAL A 107 -12.06 -2.68 -13.03
CA VAL A 107 -10.98 -3.62 -12.67
C VAL A 107 -9.88 -2.91 -11.90
N ASP A 108 -9.43 -1.74 -12.36
CA ASP A 108 -8.38 -0.99 -11.69
C ASP A 108 -8.86 -0.40 -10.34
N ALA A 109 -10.14 -0.04 -10.24
CA ALA A 109 -10.73 0.39 -8.97
C ALA A 109 -10.82 -0.76 -7.94
N GLU A 110 -11.12 -1.98 -8.39
CA GLU A 110 -11.09 -3.19 -7.55
C GLU A 110 -9.66 -3.54 -7.14
N ALA A 111 -8.69 -3.42 -8.07
CA ALA A 111 -7.27 -3.57 -7.78
C ALA A 111 -6.81 -2.60 -6.68
N TRP A 112 -7.18 -1.32 -6.80
CA TRP A 112 -6.86 -0.31 -5.80
C TRP A 112 -7.49 -0.64 -4.44
N THR A 113 -8.78 -0.98 -4.42
CA THR A 113 -9.50 -1.36 -3.20
C THR A 113 -8.81 -2.53 -2.49
N SER A 114 -8.27 -3.48 -3.27
CA SER A 114 -7.53 -4.63 -2.74
C SER A 114 -6.18 -4.22 -2.16
N LEU A 115 -5.48 -3.27 -2.80
CA LEU A 115 -4.17 -2.76 -2.35
C LEU A 115 -4.24 -1.84 -1.12
N THR A 116 -5.41 -1.25 -0.84
CA THR A 116 -5.60 -0.32 0.28
C THR A 116 -6.56 -0.85 1.35
N ARG A 117 -6.83 -2.16 1.38
CA ARG A 117 -7.92 -2.71 2.21
C ARG A 117 -7.66 -2.56 3.71
N HIS A 118 -6.41 -2.38 4.14
CA HIS A 118 -6.03 -2.19 5.53
C HIS A 118 -5.72 -0.72 5.88
N LEU A 119 -5.74 0.20 4.91
CA LEU A 119 -5.62 1.65 5.11
C LEU A 119 -6.94 2.24 5.65
N THR A 120 -7.05 2.38 6.97
CA THR A 120 -8.26 2.93 7.62
C THR A 120 -8.11 4.41 7.98
N LEU A 121 -9.24 5.13 8.03
CA LEU A 121 -9.33 6.55 8.45
C LEU A 121 -8.63 6.86 9.78
N GLN A 122 -8.69 5.92 10.73
CA GLN A 122 -8.24 6.14 12.11
C GLN A 122 -6.73 6.17 12.23
N ALA A 123 -6.02 5.55 11.28
CA ALA A 123 -4.57 5.37 11.32
C ALA A 123 -3.90 5.85 10.02
N PHE A 124 -4.49 6.83 9.33
CA PHE A 124 -3.99 7.31 8.04
C PHE A 124 -3.23 8.65 8.15
N PRO A 125 -2.03 8.78 7.55
CA PRO A 125 -1.22 7.70 6.98
C PRO A 125 -0.62 6.82 8.10
N PRO A 126 -0.47 5.51 7.88
CA PRO A 126 0.23 4.64 8.81
C PRO A 126 1.69 5.09 9.00
N ALA A 127 2.22 4.95 10.22
CA ALA A 127 3.61 5.26 10.48
C ALA A 127 4.52 4.26 9.76
N LEU A 128 5.55 4.78 9.07
CA LEU A 128 6.66 3.98 8.57
C LEU A 128 7.69 3.85 9.69
N HIS A 129 7.70 2.72 10.39
CA HIS A 129 8.60 2.52 11.52
C HIS A 129 10.03 2.26 11.04
N ASP A 130 11.00 2.79 11.77
CA ASP A 130 12.39 2.41 11.60
C ASP A 130 12.63 0.96 12.04
N GLU A 131 13.61 0.30 11.40
CA GLU A 131 14.11 -0.97 11.89
C GLU A 131 14.80 -0.77 13.24
N GLN A 132 14.37 -1.53 14.25
CA GLN A 132 15.06 -1.60 15.52
C GLN A 132 15.84 -2.91 15.59
N PRO A 133 17.14 -2.92 15.24
CA PRO A 133 17.92 -4.14 15.32
C PRO A 133 18.00 -4.60 16.77
N MET A 134 18.04 -5.91 16.96
CA MET A 134 18.39 -6.48 18.26
C MET A 134 19.78 -6.02 18.70
N VAL A 135 19.83 -5.28 19.82
CA VAL A 135 21.09 -4.84 20.43
C VAL A 135 21.38 -5.72 21.65
N PRO A 136 22.48 -6.49 21.67
CA PRO A 136 22.87 -7.24 22.84
C PRO A 136 23.22 -6.30 24.01
N PRO A 137 23.06 -6.73 25.28
CA PRO A 137 23.50 -5.95 26.43
C PRO A 137 24.98 -5.58 26.31
N ALA A 138 25.34 -4.33 26.58
CA ALA A 138 26.70 -3.82 26.41
C ALA A 138 27.78 -4.59 27.19
N ALA A 139 27.38 -5.33 28.24
CA ALA A 139 28.27 -6.12 29.09
C ALA A 139 28.28 -7.63 28.75
N ALA A 140 27.54 -8.09 27.73
CA ALA A 140 27.48 -9.51 27.38
C ALA A 140 28.69 -9.92 26.55
N GLU A 141 29.54 -10.79 27.10
CA GLU A 141 30.71 -11.36 26.41
C GLU A 141 30.70 -12.90 26.47
N GLY A 142 31.30 -13.55 25.47
CA GLY A 142 31.51 -14.99 25.46
C GLY A 142 30.22 -15.81 25.63
N ARG A 143 30.15 -16.62 26.70
CA ARG A 143 29.02 -17.53 26.96
C ARG A 143 27.72 -16.79 27.28
N ASP A 144 27.80 -15.59 27.89
CA ASP A 144 26.63 -14.80 28.27
C ASP A 144 25.92 -14.23 27.03
N LEU A 145 26.68 -13.89 25.99
CA LEU A 145 26.13 -13.45 24.71
C LEU A 145 25.38 -14.58 24.01
N GLY A 146 25.93 -15.80 24.01
CA GLY A 146 25.27 -16.99 23.45
C GLY A 146 23.95 -17.30 24.15
N GLN A 147 23.96 -17.29 25.49
CA GLN A 147 22.74 -17.49 26.28
C GLN A 147 21.71 -16.37 26.06
N TRP A 148 22.16 -15.12 25.92
CA TRP A 148 21.26 -14.01 25.60
C TRP A 148 20.60 -14.20 24.24
N PHE A 149 21.34 -14.60 23.21
CA PHE A 149 20.77 -14.94 21.91
C PHE A 149 19.75 -16.07 22.05
N GLU A 150 20.08 -17.18 22.69
CA GLU A 150 19.14 -18.29 22.87
C GLU A 150 17.83 -17.89 23.58
N GLN A 151 17.90 -16.96 24.53
CA GLN A 151 16.75 -16.54 25.34
C GLN A 151 15.97 -15.35 24.76
N SER A 152 16.64 -14.50 23.99
CA SER A 152 16.10 -13.20 23.55
C SER A 152 16.03 -13.05 22.04
N PHE A 153 16.58 -14.00 21.28
CA PHE A 153 16.56 -13.97 19.82
C PHE A 153 15.12 -13.96 19.33
N LYS A 154 14.81 -12.90 18.59
CA LYS A 154 13.58 -12.72 17.85
C LYS A 154 13.93 -12.75 16.38
N SER A 155 13.19 -13.52 15.61
CA SER A 155 13.19 -13.41 14.16
C SER A 155 12.93 -11.97 13.72
N ARG A 156 13.32 -11.62 12.49
CA ARG A 156 13.00 -10.30 11.92
C ARG A 156 11.49 -10.04 11.91
N PHE A 157 10.71 -11.10 11.65
CA PHE A 157 9.26 -11.05 11.74
C PHE A 157 8.79 -10.65 13.14
N GLU A 158 9.26 -11.33 14.19
CA GLU A 158 8.88 -11.01 15.56
C GLU A 158 9.34 -9.61 15.99
N GLN A 159 10.50 -9.14 15.53
CA GLN A 159 10.95 -7.77 15.78
C GLN A 159 9.99 -6.74 15.17
N ALA A 160 9.61 -6.93 13.90
CA ALA A 160 8.66 -6.03 13.24
C ALA A 160 7.25 -6.16 13.84
N PHE A 161 6.74 -7.37 13.99
CA PHE A 161 5.38 -7.63 14.43
C PHE A 161 5.17 -7.30 15.92
N LEU A 162 6.01 -7.82 16.82
CA LEU A 162 5.85 -7.62 18.26
C LEU A 162 6.52 -6.33 18.74
N GLY A 163 7.66 -5.95 18.15
CA GLY A 163 8.40 -4.74 18.54
C GLY A 163 7.70 -3.47 18.03
N THR A 164 7.61 -3.31 16.70
CA THR A 164 7.05 -2.08 16.12
C THR A 164 5.52 -2.03 16.19
N HIS A 165 4.83 -3.15 15.95
CA HIS A 165 3.37 -3.19 15.88
C HIS A 165 2.67 -3.75 17.12
N LYS A 166 3.43 -4.17 18.15
CA LYS A 166 2.89 -4.69 19.41
C LYS A 166 1.90 -5.86 19.21
N GLY A 167 2.12 -6.66 18.16
CA GLY A 167 1.26 -7.79 17.77
C GLY A 167 -0.05 -7.39 17.08
N ASN A 168 -0.23 -6.12 16.69
CA ASN A 168 -1.42 -5.68 15.97
C ASN A 168 -1.27 -5.92 14.47
N ILE A 169 -1.93 -6.96 13.98
CA ILE A 169 -1.89 -7.35 12.56
C ILE A 169 -2.46 -6.27 11.63
N ASN A 170 -3.52 -5.56 12.03
CA ASN A 170 -4.08 -4.49 11.19
C ASN A 170 -3.10 -3.32 11.04
N ALA A 171 -2.37 -2.96 12.10
CA ALA A 171 -1.36 -1.93 12.03
C ALA A 171 -0.19 -2.35 11.13
N PHE A 172 0.26 -3.61 11.23
CA PHE A 172 1.30 -4.16 10.38
C PHE A 172 0.90 -4.14 8.90
N LEU A 173 -0.30 -4.65 8.58
CA LEU A 173 -0.81 -4.69 7.20
C LEU A 173 -0.99 -3.28 6.63
N ALA A 174 -1.48 -2.33 7.44
CA ALA A 174 -1.62 -0.94 7.03
C ALA A 174 -0.26 -0.30 6.71
N GLU A 175 0.76 -0.48 7.57
CA GLU A 175 2.11 -0.01 7.25
C GLU A 175 2.64 -0.69 5.98
N PHE A 176 2.44 -2.00 5.85
CA PHE A 176 2.98 -2.78 4.74
C PHE A 176 2.37 -2.37 3.38
N GLU A 177 1.06 -2.15 3.32
CA GLU A 177 0.38 -1.59 2.15
C GLU A 177 0.80 -0.14 1.88
N HIS A 178 0.89 0.70 2.92
CA HIS A 178 1.27 2.10 2.74
C HIS A 178 2.69 2.24 2.20
N ALA A 179 3.64 1.48 2.74
CA ALA A 179 5.03 1.48 2.29
C ALA A 179 5.15 1.03 0.83
N TYR A 180 4.40 -0.01 0.42
CA TYR A 180 4.33 -0.46 -0.97
C TYR A 180 3.84 0.66 -1.90
N LEU A 181 2.75 1.33 -1.54
CA LEU A 181 2.15 2.36 -2.39
C LEU A 181 2.98 3.65 -2.45
N GLN A 182 3.65 4.02 -1.35
CA GLN A 182 4.58 5.16 -1.34
C GLN A 182 5.81 4.90 -2.23
N MET A 183 6.33 3.67 -2.23
CA MET A 183 7.37 3.26 -3.17
C MET A 183 6.87 3.37 -4.61
N LEU A 184 5.70 2.81 -4.91
CA LEU A 184 5.15 2.71 -6.25
C LEU A 184 4.74 4.08 -6.85
N LEU A 185 4.05 4.91 -6.06
CA LEU A 185 3.43 6.15 -6.53
C LEU A 185 4.21 7.41 -6.19
N GLY A 186 4.87 7.41 -5.03
CA GLY A 186 5.61 8.55 -4.50
C GLY A 186 7.08 8.57 -4.93
N ASN A 187 7.58 7.46 -5.48
CA ASN A 187 9.02 7.24 -5.71
C ASN A 187 9.84 7.45 -4.42
N ASP A 188 9.27 7.05 -3.28
CA ASP A 188 9.89 7.19 -1.97
C ASP A 188 10.81 5.99 -1.69
N GLU A 189 12.12 6.23 -1.77
CA GLU A 189 13.15 5.22 -1.54
C GLU A 189 13.13 4.67 -0.10
N ALA A 190 12.82 5.51 0.90
CA ALA A 190 12.76 5.08 2.29
C ALA A 190 11.56 4.15 2.52
N ALA A 191 10.41 4.49 1.93
CA ALA A 191 9.24 3.60 1.93
C ALA A 191 9.53 2.27 1.23
N GLY A 192 10.22 2.29 0.09
CA GLY A 192 10.63 1.07 -0.62
C GLY A 192 11.57 0.18 0.20
N LYS A 193 12.54 0.77 0.91
CA LYS A 193 13.40 0.04 1.85
C LYS A 193 12.59 -0.59 2.99
N ARG A 194 11.64 0.16 3.55
CA ARG A 194 10.80 -0.33 4.64
C ARG A 194 9.87 -1.46 4.18
N TRP A 195 9.20 -1.30 3.05
CA TRP A 195 8.38 -2.33 2.43
C TRP A 195 9.18 -3.63 2.22
N ARG A 196 10.37 -3.53 1.62
CA ARG A 196 11.24 -4.69 1.37
C ARG A 196 11.69 -5.36 2.67
N HIS A 197 12.01 -4.57 3.71
CA HIS A 197 12.33 -5.10 5.03
C HIS A 197 11.16 -5.93 5.59
N LEU A 198 9.93 -5.39 5.55
CA LEU A 198 8.73 -6.09 6.03
C LEU A 198 8.44 -7.36 5.22
N LEU A 199 8.52 -7.30 3.89
CA LEU A 199 8.34 -8.46 3.01
C LEU A 199 9.33 -9.57 3.35
N LEU A 200 10.63 -9.23 3.46
CA LEU A 200 11.67 -10.20 3.78
C LEU A 200 11.55 -10.74 5.20
N ALA A 201 11.06 -9.93 6.15
CA ALA A 201 10.77 -10.40 7.49
C ALA A 201 9.68 -11.49 7.47
N VAL A 202 8.61 -11.30 6.70
CA VAL A 202 7.53 -12.28 6.55
C VAL A 202 8.03 -13.54 5.81
N PHE A 203 8.80 -13.38 4.74
CA PHE A 203 9.38 -14.51 3.99
C PHE A 203 10.30 -15.39 4.85
N ASN A 204 10.95 -14.81 5.85
CA ASN A 204 11.87 -15.51 6.75
C ASN A 204 11.27 -15.74 8.14
N ALA A 205 9.94 -15.76 8.27
CA ALA A 205 9.30 -16.03 9.56
C ALA A 205 9.45 -17.50 9.98
N GLY A 206 9.53 -18.43 9.01
CA GLY A 206 9.66 -19.86 9.24
C GLY A 206 8.34 -20.56 9.60
N GLU A 207 8.25 -21.84 9.27
CA GLU A 207 7.12 -22.74 9.61
C GLU A 207 6.68 -22.62 11.09
N HIS A 208 7.64 -22.51 12.02
CA HIS A 208 7.36 -22.41 13.46
C HIS A 208 6.51 -21.18 13.81
N ALA A 209 6.86 -19.99 13.28
CA ALA A 209 6.11 -18.77 13.54
C ALA A 209 4.69 -18.85 12.96
N MET A 210 4.56 -19.46 11.78
CA MET A 210 3.28 -19.68 11.12
C MET A 210 2.35 -20.58 11.94
N ARG A 211 2.88 -21.68 12.49
CA ARG A 211 2.12 -22.56 13.41
C ARG A 211 1.78 -21.88 14.73
N ALA A 212 2.67 -21.04 15.25
CA ALA A 212 2.46 -20.32 16.51
C ALA A 212 1.43 -19.19 16.40
N SER A 213 1.19 -18.67 15.19
CA SER A 213 0.26 -17.56 14.94
C SER A 213 -0.55 -17.78 13.65
N PRO A 214 -1.40 -18.83 13.60
CA PRO A 214 -2.07 -19.26 12.37
C PRO A 214 -3.04 -18.22 11.82
N ASP A 215 -3.56 -17.30 12.65
CA ASP A 215 -4.48 -16.25 12.21
C ASP A 215 -3.77 -15.02 11.61
N VAL A 216 -2.44 -14.93 11.75
CA VAL A 216 -1.65 -13.77 11.33
C VAL A 216 -1.22 -13.88 9.87
N PHE A 217 -0.84 -15.09 9.43
CA PHE A 217 -0.27 -15.31 8.10
C PHE A 217 -1.28 -15.30 6.95
N PRO A 218 -2.53 -15.80 7.09
CA PRO A 218 -3.51 -15.76 6.00
C PRO A 218 -3.71 -14.36 5.40
N PRO A 219 -3.96 -13.28 6.19
CA PRO A 219 -4.09 -11.95 5.62
C PRO A 219 -2.76 -11.35 5.14
N LEU A 220 -1.61 -11.74 5.72
CA LEU A 220 -0.30 -11.33 5.20
C LEU A 220 -0.07 -11.87 3.78
N VAL A 221 -0.35 -13.16 3.56
CA VAL A 221 -0.18 -13.77 2.24
C VAL A 221 -1.15 -13.14 1.23
N ASP A 222 -2.38 -12.83 1.63
CA ASP A 222 -3.33 -12.12 0.76
C ASP A 222 -2.79 -10.76 0.29
N VAL A 223 -2.20 -9.98 1.20
CA VAL A 223 -1.59 -8.68 0.86
C VAL A 223 -0.38 -8.88 -0.05
N ILE A 224 0.51 -9.85 0.25
CA ILE A 224 1.69 -10.15 -0.59
C ILE A 224 1.25 -10.54 -2.00
N VAL A 225 0.31 -11.49 -2.13
CA VAL A 225 -0.24 -11.95 -3.40
C VAL A 225 -0.80 -10.77 -4.20
N THR A 226 -1.61 -9.93 -3.56
CA THR A 226 -2.21 -8.76 -4.19
C THR A 226 -1.15 -7.78 -4.69
N GLN A 227 -0.16 -7.46 -3.85
CA GLN A 227 0.94 -6.57 -4.21
C GLN A 227 1.75 -7.12 -5.39
N LEU A 228 2.08 -8.42 -5.38
CA LEU A 228 2.86 -9.04 -6.46
C LEU A 228 2.11 -9.08 -7.80
N ILE A 229 0.79 -9.28 -7.78
CA ILE A 229 -0.05 -9.24 -8.98
C ILE A 229 -0.01 -7.86 -9.65
N TYR A 230 -0.09 -6.79 -8.84
CA TYR A 230 -0.15 -5.41 -9.34
C TYR A 230 1.22 -4.69 -9.37
N MET A 231 2.31 -5.41 -9.11
CA MET A 231 3.65 -4.84 -9.11
C MET A 231 4.17 -4.69 -10.54
N PRO A 232 4.64 -3.50 -10.95
CA PRO A 232 5.33 -3.35 -12.23
C PRO A 232 6.61 -4.20 -12.27
N ASP A 233 7.01 -4.68 -13.45
CA ASP A 233 8.13 -5.61 -13.60
C ASP A 233 9.46 -5.01 -13.11
N GLU A 234 9.65 -3.70 -13.26
CA GLU A 234 10.86 -2.98 -12.84
C GLU A 234 11.10 -3.00 -11.32
N PHE A 235 10.06 -3.25 -10.52
CA PHE A 235 10.20 -3.38 -9.05
C PHE A 235 10.41 -4.83 -8.60
N PHE A 236 10.27 -5.81 -9.50
CA PHE A 236 10.38 -7.21 -9.14
C PHE A 236 11.80 -7.74 -9.26
N ASP A 237 12.37 -8.10 -8.11
CA ASP A 237 13.68 -8.72 -7.99
C ASP A 237 13.54 -10.25 -7.91
N ALA A 238 13.80 -10.94 -9.02
CA ALA A 238 13.71 -12.40 -9.10
C ALA A 238 14.64 -13.13 -8.08
N GLY A 239 15.73 -12.49 -7.66
CA GLY A 239 16.60 -12.99 -6.60
C GLY A 239 15.93 -12.81 -5.24
N ALA A 240 15.80 -11.56 -4.80
CA ALA A 240 15.39 -11.29 -3.42
C ALA A 240 13.90 -11.51 -3.14
N ILE A 241 13.01 -11.26 -4.10
CA ILE A 241 11.57 -11.55 -3.95
C ILE A 241 11.31 -12.96 -4.45
N GLY A 242 11.77 -13.26 -5.67
CA GLY A 242 11.47 -14.52 -6.33
C GLY A 242 12.04 -15.75 -5.63
N SER A 243 13.27 -15.71 -5.11
CA SER A 243 13.89 -16.89 -4.47
C SER A 243 13.52 -17.00 -2.98
N GLN A 244 13.52 -15.88 -2.26
CA GLN A 244 13.13 -15.88 -0.84
C GLN A 244 11.64 -16.22 -0.66
N GLY A 245 10.78 -15.78 -1.58
CA GLY A 245 9.37 -16.13 -1.57
C GLY A 245 9.11 -17.62 -1.73
N GLN A 246 10.00 -18.38 -2.39
CA GLN A 246 9.86 -19.83 -2.51
C GLN A 246 10.10 -20.55 -1.18
N TYR A 247 11.02 -20.07 -0.33
CA TYR A 247 11.16 -20.59 1.03
C TYR A 247 9.88 -20.38 1.84
N MET A 248 9.23 -19.22 1.70
CA MET A 248 7.93 -18.99 2.34
C MET A 248 6.86 -19.94 1.82
N VAL A 249 6.84 -20.23 0.52
CA VAL A 249 5.89 -21.19 -0.08
C VAL A 249 6.08 -22.59 0.53
N GLU A 250 7.33 -23.05 0.65
CA GLU A 250 7.66 -24.32 1.31
C GLU A 250 7.18 -24.31 2.77
N ASP A 251 7.53 -23.29 3.55
CA ASP A 251 7.12 -23.14 4.95
C ASP A 251 5.58 -23.16 5.11
N LEU A 252 4.85 -22.44 4.24
CA LEU A 252 3.39 -22.37 4.25
C LEU A 252 2.75 -23.75 4.04
N CYS A 253 3.26 -24.51 3.08
CA CYS A 253 2.79 -25.85 2.76
C CYS A 253 3.12 -26.86 3.87
N ASP A 254 4.29 -26.74 4.49
CA ASP A 254 4.76 -27.66 5.53
C ASP A 254 4.10 -27.41 6.90
N THR A 255 3.42 -26.27 7.10
CA THR A 255 2.70 -25.98 8.35
C THR A 255 1.68 -27.05 8.75
N GLY A 256 1.11 -27.78 7.78
CA GLY A 256 -0.02 -28.69 8.00
C GLY A 256 -1.38 -27.98 8.18
N ILE A 257 -1.42 -26.65 7.99
CA ILE A 257 -2.65 -25.85 8.03
C ILE A 257 -3.18 -25.71 6.61
N VAL A 258 -4.36 -26.26 6.34
CA VAL A 258 -4.95 -26.35 4.98
C VAL A 258 -5.05 -24.99 4.29
N GLU A 259 -5.47 -23.95 5.01
CA GLU A 259 -5.59 -22.61 4.43
C GLU A 259 -4.22 -22.01 4.03
N LEU A 260 -3.19 -22.21 4.85
CA LEU A 260 -1.85 -21.72 4.55
C LEU A 260 -1.23 -22.46 3.37
N ALA A 261 -1.42 -23.77 3.28
CA ALA A 261 -0.97 -24.56 2.13
C ALA A 261 -1.60 -24.05 0.82
N TYR A 262 -2.93 -23.82 0.81
CA TYR A 262 -3.61 -23.26 -0.36
C TYR A 262 -3.05 -21.88 -0.78
N LYS A 263 -2.80 -21.00 0.21
CA LYS A 263 -2.21 -19.67 -0.06
C LYS A 263 -0.74 -19.78 -0.50
N GLY A 264 -0.01 -20.77 0.00
CA GLY A 264 1.33 -21.12 -0.45
C GLY A 264 1.35 -21.51 -1.93
N ASP A 265 0.46 -22.40 -2.36
CA ASP A 265 0.32 -22.80 -3.77
C ASP A 265 0.01 -21.60 -4.69
N LEU A 266 -0.89 -20.72 -4.24
CA LEU A 266 -1.24 -19.49 -4.97
C LEU A 266 -0.03 -18.56 -5.11
N LEU A 267 0.69 -18.30 -4.02
CA LEU A 267 1.90 -17.49 -4.03
C LEU A 267 2.98 -18.10 -4.93
N GLY A 268 3.17 -19.42 -4.86
CA GLY A 268 4.10 -20.18 -5.70
C GLY A 268 3.82 -20.00 -7.18
N THR A 269 2.55 -20.06 -7.58
CA THR A 269 2.09 -19.83 -8.97
C THR A 269 2.46 -18.43 -9.44
N ILE A 270 2.13 -17.40 -8.66
CA ILE A 270 2.42 -16.00 -9.01
C ILE A 270 3.92 -15.76 -9.15
N LEU A 271 4.74 -16.29 -8.24
CA LEU A 271 6.20 -16.16 -8.30
C LEU A 271 6.79 -16.88 -9.52
N ALA A 272 6.22 -18.02 -9.93
CA ALA A 272 6.66 -18.75 -11.11
C ALA A 272 6.33 -17.97 -12.40
N ASP A 273 5.10 -17.47 -12.52
CA ASP A 273 4.64 -16.68 -13.67
C ASP A 273 5.48 -15.42 -13.85
N ARG A 274 5.84 -14.74 -12.75
CA ARG A 274 6.69 -13.54 -12.77
C ARG A 274 8.14 -13.79 -13.15
N LYS A 275 8.66 -15.02 -12.97
CA LYS A 275 10.04 -15.38 -13.36
C LYS A 275 10.18 -15.72 -14.84
N ALA A 276 9.14 -16.24 -15.48
CA ALA A 276 9.17 -16.70 -16.86
C ALA A 276 9.57 -15.62 -17.91
N PRO A 277 9.14 -14.35 -17.83
CA PRO A 277 9.50 -13.33 -18.81
C PRO A 277 10.95 -12.87 -18.76
N MET A 278 11.70 -13.14 -17.68
CA MET A 278 13.07 -12.65 -17.49
C MET A 278 14.17 -13.56 -18.09
N GLN A 279 13.78 -14.67 -18.74
CA GLN A 279 14.73 -15.65 -19.31
C GLN A 279 14.87 -15.58 -20.84
N GLY A 280 14.20 -14.61 -21.49
CA GLY A 280 14.29 -14.35 -22.95
C GLY A 280 15.03 -13.06 -23.25
#